data_AF-A0A3M8SVQ0-F1
#
_entry.id   AF-A0A3M8SVQ0-F1
#
_cell.length_a   1.000
_cell.length_b   1.000
_cell.length_c   1.000
_cell.angle_alpha   90.00
_cell.angle_beta   90.00
_cell.angle_gamma   90.00
#
_symmetry.space_group_name_H-M   'P 1'
#
loop_
_entity.id
_entity.type
_entity.pdbx_description
1 polymer ?
#
loop_
_entity_poly.entity_id
_entity_poly.type
_entity_poly.pdbx_seq_one_letter_code
_entity_poly.pdbx_strand_id
1 'polypeptide(L)'
;MKSLKLLVVLMLFGHVGAVGAPSKSAAPRDVCNCKGYSGPGGPCYAGPGGAAYDGPGGPAYRGPGGACYAGPGGREYNGPGGAVYDGPGGPRYNGPGGPRYDGPGGPAYDAPGGAAYSGPGGACYAGPGGPCYSGPGGTGEQCPEICE
;
A
#
# COMPACT_ATOMS: atom_id res chain seq x y z
N MET A 1 -29.51 -9.77 58.11
CA MET A 1 -29.69 -9.05 56.83
C MET A 1 -28.34 -8.85 56.12
N LYS A 2 -27.38 -9.78 56.16
CA LYS A 2 -27.14 -10.84 55.14
C LYS A 2 -28.14 -10.85 53.98
N SER A 3 -27.73 -10.35 52.80
CA SER A 3 -28.15 -10.78 51.43
C SER A 3 -27.99 -9.73 50.32
N LEU A 4 -27.54 -8.50 50.59
CA LEU A 4 -27.47 -7.47 49.52
C LEU A 4 -26.18 -7.48 48.68
N LYS A 5 -25.12 -8.18 49.11
CA LYS A 5 -23.84 -8.27 48.38
C LYS A 5 -23.82 -9.32 47.27
N LEU A 6 -24.83 -10.20 47.18
CA LEU A 6 -24.86 -11.30 46.20
C LEU A 6 -25.64 -10.93 44.91
N LEU A 7 -26.43 -9.86 44.93
CA LEU A 7 -27.31 -9.51 43.81
C LEU A 7 -26.64 -8.63 42.75
N VAL A 8 -25.52 -7.97 43.08
CA VAL A 8 -24.77 -7.14 42.11
C VAL A 8 -23.80 -7.98 41.26
N VAL A 9 -23.45 -9.20 41.70
CA VAL A 9 -22.59 -10.12 40.93
C VAL A 9 -23.36 -10.80 39.79
N LEU A 10 -24.71 -10.79 39.80
CA LEU A 10 -25.54 -11.51 38.83
C LEU A 10 -26.01 -10.68 37.63
N MET A 11 -25.56 -9.43 37.48
CA MET A 11 -25.82 -8.61 36.27
C MET A 11 -24.68 -8.73 35.24
N LEU A 12 -23.93 -9.84 35.30
CA LEU A 12 -22.81 -10.17 34.42
C LEU A 12 -23.19 -10.90 33.12
N PHE A 13 -24.47 -11.14 32.82
CA PHE A 13 -24.82 -11.87 31.60
C PHE A 13 -26.02 -11.28 30.88
N GLY A 14 -25.72 -10.58 29.80
CA GLY A 14 -26.70 -10.14 28.80
C GLY A 14 -26.31 -8.77 28.25
N HIS A 15 -25.62 -8.73 27.12
CA HIS A 15 -26.25 -8.57 25.82
C HIS A 15 -25.16 -8.72 24.75
N VAL A 16 -25.23 -9.84 24.06
CA VAL A 16 -24.56 -10.09 22.78
C VAL A 16 -25.16 -9.16 21.74
N GLY A 17 -24.31 -8.55 20.92
CA GLY A 17 -24.70 -8.12 19.58
C GLY A 17 -24.81 -6.61 19.37
N ALA A 18 -23.69 -6.00 19.00
CA ALA A 18 -23.66 -5.09 17.85
C ALA A 18 -22.23 -5.09 17.29
N VAL A 19 -22.00 -5.98 16.34
CA VAL A 19 -20.86 -5.94 15.43
C VAL A 19 -20.93 -4.62 14.65
N GLY A 20 -20.30 -3.59 15.19
CA GLY A 20 -20.03 -2.35 14.47
C GLY A 20 -19.11 -2.66 13.30
N ALA A 21 -19.64 -2.50 12.09
CA ALA A 21 -19.02 -2.74 10.80
C ALA A 21 -17.52 -2.36 10.74
N PRO A 22 -16.68 -3.12 9.98
CA PRO A 22 -15.39 -2.59 9.58
C PRO A 22 -15.64 -1.38 8.68
N SER A 23 -15.40 -0.19 9.24
CA SER A 23 -15.39 1.05 8.46
C SER A 23 -14.41 0.87 7.31
N LYS A 24 -14.94 1.00 6.09
CA LYS A 24 -14.15 1.24 4.88
C LYS A 24 -13.12 2.34 5.16
N SER A 25 -11.96 2.18 4.52
CA SER A 25 -10.94 3.20 4.28
C SER A 25 -9.90 3.42 5.37
N ALA A 26 -8.75 2.78 5.21
CA ALA A 26 -7.48 3.48 5.00
C ALA A 26 -6.44 2.44 4.55
N ALA A 27 -5.46 2.86 3.75
CA ALA A 27 -4.28 2.08 3.33
C ALA A 27 -3.72 1.17 4.44
N PRO A 28 -2.96 0.10 4.11
CA PRO A 28 -2.31 -0.73 5.12
C PRO A 28 -1.55 0.18 6.09
N ARG A 29 -2.10 0.37 7.28
CA ARG A 29 -1.39 0.98 8.40
C ARG A 29 -0.19 0.07 8.57
N ASP A 30 0.97 0.65 8.37
CA ASP A 30 2.28 0.04 8.32
C ASP A 30 2.45 -0.96 9.47
N VAL A 31 1.98 -2.19 9.27
CA VAL A 31 1.86 -3.20 10.33
C VAL A 31 3.24 -3.60 10.83
N CYS A 32 4.22 -3.39 9.96
CA CYS A 32 5.65 -3.60 10.18
C CYS A 32 6.33 -2.40 10.83
N ASN A 33 5.71 -1.21 10.79
CA ASN A 33 6.16 0.02 11.42
C ASN A 33 5.01 0.69 12.18
N CYS A 34 4.40 -0.05 13.12
CA CYS A 34 3.27 0.45 13.87
C CYS A 34 3.69 1.71 14.68
N LYS A 35 2.80 2.70 14.74
CA LYS A 35 2.94 3.90 15.59
C LYS A 35 1.67 4.07 16.41
N GLY A 36 1.81 4.29 17.71
CA GLY A 36 0.69 4.54 18.62
C GLY A 36 0.75 3.73 19.92
N TYR A 37 -0.38 3.67 20.63
CA TYR A 37 -0.49 2.99 21.91
C TYR A 37 -0.32 1.48 21.77
N SER A 38 0.61 0.90 22.55
CA SER A 38 0.99 -0.51 22.52
C SER A 38 0.35 -1.36 23.62
N GLY A 39 -0.54 -0.78 24.45
CA GLY A 39 -1.31 -1.55 25.43
C GLY A 39 -2.49 -2.30 24.81
N PRO A 40 -3.19 -3.16 25.58
CA PRO A 40 -4.34 -3.92 25.10
C PRO A 40 -5.40 -3.03 24.43
N GLY A 41 -5.90 -3.46 23.28
CA GLY A 41 -6.84 -2.69 22.45
C GLY A 41 -6.21 -1.55 21.65
N GLY A 42 -4.91 -1.28 21.83
CA GLY A 42 -4.17 -0.30 21.06
C GLY A 42 -3.82 -0.78 19.64
N PRO A 43 -3.61 0.16 18.69
CA PRO A 43 -3.23 -0.17 17.31
C PRO A 43 -1.85 -0.83 17.20
N CYS A 44 -1.03 -0.69 18.25
CA CYS A 44 0.32 -1.25 18.34
C CYS A 44 0.41 -2.39 19.36
N TYR A 45 -0.71 -2.95 19.79
CA TYR A 45 -0.68 -4.09 20.72
C TYR A 45 -0.02 -5.29 20.04
N ALA A 46 1.09 -5.76 20.62
CA ALA A 46 1.88 -6.88 20.12
C ALA A 46 1.57 -8.21 20.83
N GLY A 47 0.54 -8.26 21.67
CA GLY A 47 0.05 -9.52 22.24
C GLY A 47 -0.83 -10.30 21.26
N PRO A 48 -1.17 -11.58 21.56
CA PRO A 48 -2.02 -12.41 20.70
C PRO A 48 -3.34 -11.71 20.34
N GLY A 49 -3.72 -11.75 19.05
CA GLY A 49 -4.89 -11.05 18.52
C GLY A 49 -4.71 -9.53 18.34
N GLY A 50 -3.55 -8.99 18.73
CA GLY A 50 -3.19 -7.60 18.50
C GLY A 50 -2.77 -7.32 17.06
N ALA A 51 -3.00 -6.08 16.61
CA ALA A 51 -2.67 -5.65 15.25
C ALA A 51 -1.17 -5.60 14.96
N ALA A 52 -0.31 -5.56 15.99
CA ALA A 52 1.15 -5.62 15.86
C ALA A 52 1.73 -6.97 16.33
N TYR A 53 0.90 -8.01 16.47
CA TYR A 53 1.38 -9.34 16.86
C TYR A 53 2.32 -9.92 15.79
N ASP A 54 3.55 -10.19 16.19
CA ASP A 54 4.66 -10.63 15.33
C ASP A 54 4.97 -12.13 15.45
N GLY A 55 4.13 -12.89 16.17
CA GLY A 55 4.18 -14.35 16.18
C GLY A 55 3.61 -14.97 14.90
N PRO A 56 3.78 -16.31 14.71
CA PRO A 56 3.27 -17.01 13.53
C PRO A 56 1.76 -16.79 13.30
N GLY A 57 1.38 -16.52 12.05
CA GLY A 57 0.00 -16.17 11.69
C GLY A 57 -0.42 -14.75 12.12
N GLY A 58 0.46 -14.02 12.80
CA GLY A 58 0.25 -12.64 13.20
C GLY A 58 0.37 -11.65 12.03
N PRO A 59 -0.36 -10.53 12.10
CA PRO A 59 -0.35 -9.51 11.06
C PRO A 59 1.01 -8.81 10.90
N ALA A 60 1.84 -8.78 11.96
CA ALA A 60 3.19 -8.22 11.92
C ALA A 60 4.28 -9.30 11.81
N TYR A 61 3.94 -10.56 11.48
CA TYR A 61 4.90 -11.65 11.42
C TYR A 61 6.05 -11.35 10.45
N ARG A 62 7.28 -11.44 10.96
CA ARG A 62 8.54 -11.16 10.22
C ARG A 62 9.25 -12.43 9.75
N GLY A 63 8.65 -13.61 9.87
CA GLY A 63 9.19 -14.85 9.30
C GLY A 63 8.69 -15.11 7.87
N PRO A 64 9.20 -16.15 7.19
CA PRO A 64 8.80 -16.50 5.83
C PRO A 64 7.28 -16.62 5.66
N GLY A 65 6.74 -16.04 4.59
CA GLY A 65 5.29 -15.96 4.34
C GLY A 65 4.55 -14.91 5.20
N GLY A 66 5.26 -14.27 6.13
CA GLY A 66 4.74 -13.16 6.91
C GLY A 66 4.63 -11.87 6.12
N ALA A 67 3.67 -11.03 6.51
CA ALA A 67 3.48 -9.73 5.91
C ALA A 67 4.76 -8.86 6.02
N CYS A 68 5.44 -8.90 7.16
CA CYS A 68 6.61 -8.07 7.44
C CYS A 68 7.94 -8.77 7.14
N TYR A 69 7.91 -9.80 6.29
CA TYR A 69 9.12 -10.51 5.91
C TYR A 69 9.91 -9.68 4.89
N ALA A 70 11.13 -9.31 5.27
CA ALA A 70 12.07 -8.56 4.44
C ALA A 70 13.22 -9.43 3.90
N GLY A 71 13.13 -10.76 3.98
CA GLY A 71 14.07 -11.69 3.35
C GLY A 71 13.63 -12.13 1.94
N PRO A 72 14.42 -12.94 1.21
CA PRO A 72 14.11 -13.37 -0.16
C PRO A 72 12.68 -13.93 -0.33
N GLY A 73 11.96 -13.47 -1.34
CA GLY A 73 10.55 -13.80 -1.56
C GLY A 73 9.56 -13.01 -0.69
N GLY A 74 10.06 -12.20 0.25
CA GLY A 74 9.28 -11.25 1.01
C GLY A 74 8.94 -9.99 0.21
N ARG A 75 7.79 -9.36 0.53
CA ARG A 75 7.32 -8.15 -0.15
C ARG A 75 8.24 -6.94 0.05
N GLU A 76 8.94 -6.90 1.17
CA GLU A 76 9.84 -5.82 1.59
C GLU A 76 11.30 -6.11 1.23
N TYR A 77 11.59 -7.24 0.58
CA TYR A 77 12.96 -7.58 0.19
C TYR A 77 13.49 -6.62 -0.86
N ASN A 78 14.56 -5.91 -0.50
CA ASN A 78 15.24 -4.93 -1.35
C ASN A 78 16.54 -5.46 -1.95
N GLY A 79 16.81 -6.76 -1.91
CA GLY A 79 17.93 -7.38 -2.62
C GLY A 79 17.55 -7.86 -4.02
N PRO A 80 18.51 -8.41 -4.80
CA PRO A 80 18.26 -8.94 -6.14
C PRO A 80 17.06 -9.90 -6.21
N GLY A 81 16.17 -9.70 -7.18
CA GLY A 81 14.92 -10.46 -7.31
C GLY A 81 13.79 -9.99 -6.38
N GLY A 82 14.04 -9.00 -5.52
CA GLY A 82 13.03 -8.35 -4.69
C GLY A 82 12.17 -7.35 -5.47
N ALA A 83 10.90 -7.23 -5.07
CA ALA A 83 9.94 -6.31 -5.71
C ALA A 83 10.29 -4.82 -5.52
N VAL A 84 11.14 -4.51 -4.53
CA VAL A 84 11.56 -3.15 -4.23
C VAL A 84 13.04 -2.90 -4.53
N TYR A 85 13.72 -3.83 -5.20
CA TYR A 85 15.11 -3.68 -5.59
C TYR A 85 15.30 -2.56 -6.62
N ASP A 86 16.22 -1.66 -6.31
CA ASP A 86 16.54 -0.44 -7.06
C ASP A 86 17.91 -0.51 -7.76
N GLY A 87 18.63 -1.62 -7.64
CA GLY A 87 19.87 -1.86 -8.40
C GLY A 87 19.60 -2.39 -9.82
N PRO A 88 20.66 -2.56 -10.65
CA PRO A 88 20.53 -3.04 -12.03
C PRO A 88 19.72 -4.34 -12.16
N GLY A 89 18.83 -4.39 -13.16
CA GLY A 89 17.89 -5.49 -13.34
C GLY A 89 16.69 -5.49 -12.38
N GLY A 90 16.64 -4.56 -11.43
CA GLY A 90 15.53 -4.39 -10.51
C GLY A 90 14.35 -3.60 -11.11
N PRO A 91 13.13 -3.83 -10.62
CA PRO A 91 11.92 -3.12 -11.08
C PRO A 91 11.90 -1.63 -10.72
N ARG A 92 12.78 -1.20 -9.81
CA ARG A 92 12.92 0.21 -9.41
C ARG A 92 14.19 0.88 -9.95
N TYR A 93 14.97 0.18 -10.77
CA TYR A 93 16.18 0.75 -11.35
C TYR A 93 15.87 1.94 -12.27
N ASN A 94 16.49 3.07 -11.96
CA ASN A 94 16.34 4.33 -12.69
C ASN A 94 17.60 4.72 -13.49
N GLY A 95 18.60 3.85 -13.58
CA GLY A 95 19.76 4.05 -14.46
C GLY A 95 19.47 3.61 -15.90
N PRO A 96 20.42 3.85 -16.84
CA PRO A 96 20.27 3.47 -18.24
C PRO A 96 19.86 1.99 -18.43
N GLY A 97 18.88 1.75 -19.31
CA GLY A 97 18.30 0.41 -19.53
C GLY A 97 17.32 -0.05 -18.43
N GLY A 98 17.13 0.75 -17.38
CA GLY A 98 16.14 0.51 -16.34
C GLY A 98 14.71 0.90 -16.75
N PRO A 99 13.69 0.26 -16.15
CA PRO A 99 12.29 0.55 -16.43
C PRO A 99 11.83 1.94 -15.96
N ARG A 100 12.61 2.61 -15.11
CA ARG A 100 12.31 3.96 -14.60
C ARG A 100 13.31 5.01 -15.10
N TYR A 101 14.12 4.68 -16.11
CA TYR A 101 15.08 5.63 -16.66
C TYR A 101 14.35 6.79 -17.34
N ASP A 102 14.65 8.00 -16.88
CA ASP A 102 14.06 9.28 -17.29
C ASP A 102 15.01 10.09 -18.18
N GLY A 103 16.14 9.52 -18.60
CA GLY A 103 17.01 10.13 -19.60
C GLY A 103 16.60 9.79 -21.05
N PRO A 104 17.25 10.40 -22.06
CA PRO A 104 16.94 10.14 -23.47
C PRO A 104 16.94 8.65 -23.83
N GLY A 105 15.90 8.21 -24.54
CA GLY A 105 15.68 6.80 -24.90
C GLY A 105 15.15 5.93 -23.76
N GLY A 106 14.99 6.49 -22.56
CA GLY A 106 14.35 5.85 -21.42
C GLY A 106 12.83 5.82 -21.55
N PRO A 107 12.17 4.83 -20.93
CA PRO A 107 10.71 4.73 -20.94
C PRO A 107 10.07 5.94 -20.26
N ALA A 108 10.63 6.43 -19.15
CA ALA A 108 10.08 7.55 -18.40
C ALA A 108 10.54 8.93 -18.91
N TYR A 109 11.16 9.01 -20.10
CA TYR A 109 11.62 10.28 -20.65
C TYR A 109 10.44 11.19 -21.00
N ASP A 110 10.39 12.35 -20.36
CA ASP A 110 9.26 13.29 -20.38
C ASP A 110 9.56 14.59 -21.12
N ALA A 111 10.59 14.62 -21.97
CA ALA A 111 10.94 15.74 -22.83
C ALA A 111 10.68 15.41 -24.31
N PRO A 112 10.83 16.37 -25.27
CA PRO A 112 10.51 16.14 -26.68
C PRO A 112 11.13 14.85 -27.25
N GLY A 113 10.29 14.03 -27.89
CA GLY A 113 10.67 12.71 -28.42
C GLY A 113 10.60 11.56 -27.40
N GLY A 114 10.33 11.86 -26.12
CA GLY A 114 10.10 10.89 -25.07
C GLY A 114 8.68 10.33 -25.05
N ALA A 115 8.54 9.10 -24.54
CA ALA A 115 7.26 8.41 -24.44
C ALA A 115 6.32 9.03 -23.38
N ALA A 116 6.88 9.69 -22.37
CA ALA A 116 6.12 10.38 -21.32
C ALA A 116 5.93 11.88 -21.61
N TYR A 117 6.32 12.37 -22.80
CA TYR A 117 6.25 13.80 -23.11
C TYR A 117 4.80 14.29 -23.17
N SER A 118 4.48 15.27 -22.31
CA SER A 118 3.14 15.85 -22.13
C SER A 118 2.95 17.20 -22.83
N GLY A 119 3.97 17.70 -23.55
CA GLY A 119 3.87 18.92 -24.36
C GLY A 119 3.22 18.68 -25.73
N PRO A 120 2.96 19.74 -26.51
CA PRO A 120 2.34 19.62 -27.84
C PRO A 120 3.09 18.64 -28.76
N GLY A 121 2.33 17.75 -29.40
CA GLY A 121 2.88 16.68 -30.24
C GLY A 121 3.44 15.47 -29.47
N GLY A 122 3.41 15.52 -28.13
CA GLY A 122 3.79 14.41 -27.27
C GLY A 122 2.69 13.35 -27.11
N ALA A 123 3.12 12.13 -26.75
CA ALA A 123 2.22 11.00 -26.54
C ALA A 123 1.30 11.17 -25.32
N CYS A 124 1.70 12.00 -24.35
CA CYS A 124 0.89 12.33 -23.18
C CYS A 124 0.21 13.70 -23.28
N TYR A 125 0.13 14.30 -24.47
CA TYR A 125 -0.46 15.63 -24.62
C TYR A 125 -1.97 15.60 -24.36
N ALA A 126 -2.40 16.35 -23.34
CA ALA A 126 -3.80 16.45 -22.91
C ALA A 126 -4.51 17.74 -23.39
N GLY A 127 -3.91 18.50 -24.31
CA GLY A 127 -4.55 19.65 -24.96
C GLY A 127 -5.30 19.28 -26.24
N PRO A 128 -6.06 20.20 -26.86
CA PRO A 128 -6.86 19.92 -28.06
C PRO A 128 -6.04 19.27 -29.17
N GLY A 129 -6.59 18.20 -29.78
CA GLY A 129 -5.91 17.39 -30.79
C GLY A 129 -4.86 16.42 -30.23
N GLY A 130 -4.66 16.40 -28.91
CA GLY A 130 -3.80 15.44 -28.22
C GLY A 130 -4.49 14.11 -27.93
N PRO A 131 -3.72 13.02 -27.79
CA PRO A 131 -4.24 11.68 -27.51
C PRO A 131 -4.96 11.58 -26.16
N CYS A 132 -4.51 12.35 -25.17
CA CYS A 132 -5.10 12.37 -23.83
C CYS A 132 -6.19 13.45 -23.67
N TYR A 133 -6.63 14.10 -24.76
CA TYR A 133 -7.64 15.16 -24.68
C TYR A 133 -9.05 14.60 -24.46
N SER A 134 -9.65 14.96 -23.33
CA SER A 134 -11.01 14.57 -22.92
C SER A 134 -12.05 15.70 -23.02
N GLY A 135 -11.69 16.83 -23.65
CA GLY A 135 -12.63 17.93 -23.92
C GLY A 135 -13.44 17.76 -25.22
N PRO A 136 -14.16 18.80 -25.67
CA PRO A 136 -15.03 18.72 -26.85
C PRO A 136 -14.30 18.19 -28.11
N GLY A 137 -14.78 17.08 -28.66
CA GLY A 137 -14.19 16.44 -29.84
C GLY A 137 -13.02 15.48 -29.54
N GLY A 138 -12.67 15.30 -28.27
CA GLY A 138 -11.74 14.26 -27.80
C GLY A 138 -12.43 13.24 -26.91
N THR A 139 -11.86 12.03 -26.85
CA THR A 139 -12.35 10.96 -25.96
C THR A 139 -11.43 10.71 -24.78
N GLY A 140 -10.16 11.14 -24.85
CA GLY A 140 -9.12 10.82 -23.87
C GLY A 140 -8.70 9.34 -23.86
N GLU A 141 -9.31 8.48 -24.68
CA GLU A 141 -9.09 7.03 -24.70
C GLU A 141 -7.82 6.61 -25.45
N GLN A 142 -7.18 7.55 -26.16
CA GLN A 142 -5.92 7.31 -26.87
C GLN A 142 -4.71 7.59 -25.97
N CYS A 143 -4.94 7.91 -24.70
CA CYS A 143 -3.89 8.17 -23.74
C CYS A 143 -3.13 6.87 -23.44
N PRO A 144 -1.81 6.82 -23.68
CA PRO A 144 -1.00 5.68 -23.32
C PRO A 144 -0.98 5.46 -21.80
N GLU A 145 -0.82 4.20 -21.37
CA GLU A 145 -0.71 3.82 -19.95
C GLU A 145 0.44 4.55 -19.23
N ILE A 146 1.51 4.91 -19.96
CA ILE A 146 2.64 5.66 -19.38
C ILE A 146 2.28 7.08 -18.94
N CYS A 147 1.12 7.58 -19.36
CA CYS A 147 0.61 8.91 -19.02
C CYS A 147 -0.39 8.88 -17.85
N GLU A 148 -0.73 7.69 -17.32
CA GLU A 148 -1.66 7.48 -16.20
C GLU A 148 -1.00 7.53 -14.81
#